data_AF-A0A3S0DN53-F1
#
_entry.id   AF-A0A3S0DN53-F1
#
_cell.length_a   1.000
_cell.length_b   1.000
_cell.length_c   1.000
_cell.angle_alpha   90.00
_cell.angle_beta   90.00
_cell.angle_gamma   90.00
#
_symmetry.space_group_name_H-M   'P 1'
#
loop_
_entity.id
_entity.type
_entity.pdbx_description
1 polymer ?
#
loop_
_entity_poly.entity_id
_entity_poly.type
_entity_poly.pdbx_seq_one_letter_code
_entity_poly.pdbx_strand_id
1 'polypeptide(L)'
;MTLLVAECKPSVSQPIRAAEPMFIVALRPHLYIHGSPSGTVKVQILDTNNRVVTESSSVSISTLKTLDYAHKYYRFDLSANLSQDTSYKLAVVCEGGYSFSESAYVGVCLDWDNRKSSVGYSPSTSYEQPLDIEVWERRIN
;
A
#
# COMPACT_ATOMS: atom_id res chain seq x y z
N MET A 1 -21.80 -3.91 6.00
CA MET A 1 -20.68 -3.60 5.10
C MET A 1 -19.43 -4.10 5.78
N THR A 2 -18.66 -4.97 5.12
CA THR A 2 -17.48 -5.60 5.70
C THR A 2 -16.27 -5.00 5.02
N LEU A 3 -15.48 -4.24 5.77
CA LEU A 3 -14.20 -3.71 5.30
C LEU A 3 -13.25 -4.88 5.03
N LEU A 4 -12.65 -4.93 3.85
CA LEU A 4 -11.66 -5.96 3.53
C LEU A 4 -10.26 -5.35 3.62
N VAL A 5 -9.44 -5.94 4.49
CA VAL A 5 -8.11 -5.42 4.82
C VAL A 5 -7.08 -6.53 4.68
N ALA A 6 -6.01 -6.25 3.95
CA ALA A 6 -4.81 -7.06 3.98
C ALA A 6 -3.92 -6.61 5.14
N GLU A 7 -3.82 -7.46 6.16
CA GLU A 7 -3.09 -7.19 7.39
C GLU A 7 -1.57 -7.12 7.15
N CYS A 8 -0.92 -6.10 7.71
CA CYS A 8 0.52 -5.93 7.63
C CYS A 8 1.22 -6.90 8.60
N LYS A 9 1.87 -7.95 8.07
CA LYS A 9 2.54 -9.01 8.86
C LYS A 9 3.90 -9.45 8.27
N PRO A 10 5.04 -8.75 8.47
CA PRO A 10 5.28 -7.34 8.80
C PRO A 10 5.20 -6.43 7.57
N SER A 11 4.78 -6.96 6.42
CA SER A 11 4.59 -6.21 5.20
C SER A 11 3.41 -6.76 4.42
N VAL A 12 2.81 -5.93 3.60
CA VAL A 12 1.83 -6.32 2.58
C VAL A 12 2.26 -5.73 1.25
N SER A 13 2.18 -6.50 0.17
CA SER A 13 2.68 -6.06 -1.13
C SER A 13 1.80 -6.52 -2.28
N GLN A 14 1.77 -5.72 -3.35
CA GLN A 14 1.14 -6.09 -4.61
C GLN A 14 2.12 -5.97 -5.79
N PRO A 15 2.10 -6.89 -6.76
CA PRO A 15 2.88 -6.77 -7.97
C PRO A 15 2.33 -5.64 -8.85
N ILE A 16 3.22 -4.97 -9.56
CA ILE A 16 2.90 -4.02 -10.63
C ILE A 16 3.81 -4.27 -11.83
N ARG A 17 3.37 -3.85 -13.02
CA ARG A 17 4.21 -3.84 -14.23
C ARG A 17 4.18 -2.43 -14.81
N ALA A 18 5.35 -1.83 -14.99
CA ALA A 18 5.45 -0.53 -15.64
C ALA A 18 5.22 -0.71 -17.14
N ALA A 19 4.14 -0.12 -17.69
CA ALA A 19 3.82 -0.22 -19.12
C ALA A 19 4.72 0.68 -19.99
N GLU A 20 5.30 1.72 -19.38
CA GLU A 20 6.21 2.69 -19.97
C GLU A 20 7.25 3.08 -18.90
N PRO A 21 8.31 3.84 -19.24
CA PRO A 21 9.19 4.38 -18.23
C PRO A 21 8.43 5.33 -17.29
N MET A 22 8.45 5.07 -15.98
CA MET A 22 7.73 5.87 -14.98
C MET A 22 8.68 6.49 -13.97
N PHE A 23 8.45 7.75 -13.59
CA PHE A 23 9.12 8.37 -12.45
C PHE A 23 8.14 8.53 -11.29
N ILE A 24 8.21 7.61 -10.32
CA ILE A 24 7.32 7.60 -9.15
C ILE A 24 7.87 8.55 -8.08
N VAL A 25 7.01 9.42 -7.56
CA VAL A 25 7.35 10.43 -6.53
C VAL A 25 6.65 10.23 -5.20
N ALA A 26 5.58 9.43 -5.17
CA ALA A 26 4.93 9.04 -3.94
C ALA A 26 4.07 7.79 -4.13
N LEU A 27 3.83 7.08 -3.03
CA LEU A 27 2.76 6.10 -2.93
C LEU A 27 1.79 6.55 -1.86
N ARG A 28 0.50 6.33 -2.10
CA ARG A 28 -0.55 6.73 -1.18
C ARG A 28 -1.49 5.55 -0.92
N PRO A 29 -1.10 4.62 -0.03
CA PRO A 29 -1.95 3.50 0.37
C PRO A 29 -3.14 3.97 1.21
N HIS A 30 -4.27 3.29 1.04
CA HIS A 30 -5.41 3.37 1.93
C HIS A 30 -5.14 2.51 3.17
N LEU A 31 -4.71 3.15 4.26
CA LEU A 31 -4.36 2.43 5.48
C LEU A 31 -5.58 2.29 6.38
N TYR A 32 -5.77 1.08 6.89
CA TYR A 32 -6.60 0.78 8.04
C TYR A 32 -5.71 0.59 9.27
N ILE A 33 -6.00 1.32 10.34
CA ILE A 33 -5.28 1.23 11.61
C ILE A 33 -6.30 0.92 12.71
N HIS A 34 -6.21 -0.28 13.28
CA HIS A 34 -7.11 -0.79 14.31
C HIS A 34 -6.44 -0.75 15.67
N GLY A 35 -7.14 -0.32 16.73
CA GLY A 35 -6.60 -0.30 18.09
C GLY A 35 -5.35 0.58 18.19
N SER A 36 -4.41 0.26 19.06
CA SER A 36 -3.24 1.12 19.33
C SER A 36 -1.90 0.45 18.99
N PRO A 37 -1.65 0.08 17.71
CA PRO A 37 -0.39 -0.52 17.31
C PRO A 37 0.76 0.48 17.44
N SER A 38 1.87 0.02 17.99
CA SER A 38 3.13 0.77 18.08
C SER A 38 3.99 0.57 16.83
N GLY A 39 5.06 1.37 16.73
CA GLY A 39 6.06 1.25 15.69
C GLY A 39 5.86 2.22 14.53
N THR A 40 6.44 1.88 13.39
CA THR A 40 6.47 2.76 12.23
C THR A 40 5.99 2.04 10.98
N VAL A 41 5.45 2.81 10.05
CA VAL A 41 5.08 2.34 8.71
C VAL A 41 5.86 3.13 7.67
N LYS A 42 6.28 2.45 6.60
CA LYS A 42 6.85 3.05 5.39
C LYS A 42 6.32 2.32 4.17
N VAL A 43 6.61 2.87 2.99
CA VAL A 43 6.35 2.21 1.72
C VAL A 43 7.66 1.89 1.02
N GLN A 44 7.65 0.84 0.22
CA GLN A 44 8.80 0.41 -0.58
C GLN A 44 8.36 0.06 -2.00
N ILE A 45 9.28 0.24 -2.94
CA ILE A 45 9.21 -0.42 -4.24
C ILE A 45 10.28 -1.50 -4.27
N LEU A 46 9.89 -2.73 -4.57
CA LEU A 46 10.76 -3.88 -4.65
C LEU A 46 10.90 -4.37 -6.09
N ASP A 47 12.04 -4.97 -6.42
CA ASP A 47 12.18 -5.74 -7.65
C ASP A 47 11.52 -7.13 -7.53
N THR A 48 11.59 -7.94 -8.59
CA THR A 48 11.06 -9.31 -8.60
C THR A 48 11.76 -10.26 -7.62
N ASN A 49 12.96 -9.92 -7.16
CA ASN A 49 13.75 -10.66 -6.17
C ASN A 49 13.55 -10.14 -4.73
N ASN A 50 12.55 -9.29 -4.49
CA ASN A 50 12.29 -8.61 -3.22
C ASN A 50 13.43 -7.69 -2.73
N ARG A 51 14.29 -7.21 -3.63
CA ARG A 51 15.29 -6.20 -3.28
C ARG A 51 14.65 -4.82 -3.33
N VAL A 52 14.95 -3.99 -2.34
CA VAL A 52 14.46 -2.61 -2.27
C VAL A 52 15.08 -1.80 -3.41
N VAL A 53 14.24 -1.29 -4.29
CA VAL A 53 14.59 -0.32 -5.33
C VAL A 53 14.62 1.09 -4.73
N THR A 54 13.60 1.41 -3.94
CA THR A 54 13.50 2.66 -3.18
C THR A 54 12.54 2.50 -2.01
N GLU A 55 12.62 3.39 -1.04
CA GLU A 55 11.71 3.43 0.11
C GLU A 55 11.44 4.87 0.57
N SER A 56 10.31 5.07 1.24
CA SER A 56 10.03 6.33 1.93
C SER A 56 10.72 6.37 3.30
N SER A 57 10.76 7.56 3.90
CA SER A 57 10.99 7.68 5.35
C SER A 57 9.89 6.95 6.13
N SER A 58 10.25 6.43 7.31
CA SER A 58 9.31 5.80 8.23
C SER A 58 8.48 6.85 8.97
N VAL A 59 7.19 6.56 9.15
CA VAL A 59 6.24 7.41 9.88
C VAL A 59 5.73 6.66 11.10
N SER A 60 5.70 7.31 12.26
CA SER A 60 5.17 6.71 13.49
C SER A 60 3.68 6.44 13.35
N ILE A 61 3.25 5.21 13.61
CA ILE A 61 1.84 4.79 13.48
C ILE A 61 0.94 5.63 14.40
N SER A 62 1.42 6.00 15.59
CA SER A 62 0.70 6.86 16.54
C SER A 62 0.36 8.25 16.00
N THR A 63 1.11 8.76 15.01
CA THR A 63 0.88 10.08 14.39
C THR A 63 -0.15 10.02 13.27
N LEU A 64 -0.43 8.83 12.74
CA LEU A 64 -1.37 8.63 11.65
C LEU A 64 -2.82 8.59 12.14
N LYS A 65 -3.04 8.48 13.45
CA LYS A 65 -4.35 8.17 14.02
C LYS A 65 -4.67 9.10 15.18
N THR A 66 -5.87 9.67 15.17
CA THR A 66 -6.37 10.57 16.22
C THR A 66 -7.44 9.93 17.12
N LEU A 67 -8.02 8.80 16.71
CA LEU A 67 -9.08 8.05 17.41
C LEU A 67 -8.68 6.58 17.58
N ASP A 68 -9.55 5.72 18.10
CA ASP A 68 -9.26 4.27 18.27
C ASP A 68 -9.26 3.46 16.96
N TYR A 69 -9.66 4.06 15.85
CA TYR A 69 -9.46 3.54 14.50
C TYR A 69 -9.06 4.66 13.52
N ALA A 70 -8.39 4.30 12.43
CA ALA A 70 -8.18 5.18 11.28
C ALA A 70 -8.39 4.41 9.97
N HIS A 71 -8.99 5.05 8.97
CA HIS A 71 -9.21 4.50 7.63
C HIS A 71 -9.08 5.63 6.62
N LYS A 72 -7.87 5.81 6.07
CA LYS A 72 -7.54 6.99 5.27
C LYS A 72 -6.36 6.72 4.33
N TYR A 73 -6.31 7.48 3.25
CA TYR A 73 -5.15 7.57 2.38
C TYR A 73 -4.03 8.43 3.00
N TYR A 74 -2.84 7.85 3.17
CA TYR A 74 -1.64 8.54 3.65
C TYR A 74 -0.59 8.58 2.57
N ARG A 75 -0.06 9.76 2.25
CA ARG A 75 0.95 9.93 1.22
C ARG A 75 2.34 9.74 1.83
N PHE A 76 3.14 8.90 1.17
CA PHE A 76 4.55 8.69 1.48
C PHE A 76 5.37 9.09 0.27
N ASP A 77 6.18 10.13 0.44
CA ASP A 77 7.08 10.58 -0.62
C ASP A 77 8.25 9.60 -0.78
N LEU A 78 8.58 9.30 -2.02
CA LEU A 78 9.73 8.47 -2.41
C LEU A 78 10.21 8.90 -3.80
N SER A 79 11.29 8.31 -4.32
CA SER A 79 11.68 8.58 -5.71
C SER A 79 12.25 7.34 -6.36
N ALA A 80 11.66 6.94 -7.49
CA ALA A 80 12.10 5.80 -8.30
C ALA A 80 11.87 6.02 -9.79
N ASN A 81 12.84 5.57 -10.59
CA ASN A 81 12.67 5.37 -12.02
C ASN A 81 12.36 3.89 -12.26
N LEU A 82 11.19 3.60 -12.83
CA LEU A 82 10.80 2.24 -13.21
C LEU A 82 10.99 2.06 -14.70
N SER A 83 11.78 1.06 -15.07
CA SER A 83 11.96 0.67 -16.47
C SER A 83 10.68 0.08 -17.05
N GLN A 84 10.40 0.43 -18.31
CA GLN A 84 9.33 -0.16 -19.11
C GLN A 84 9.40 -1.70 -19.11
N ASP A 85 8.23 -2.33 -19.16
CA ASP A 85 8.03 -3.78 -19.25
C ASP A 85 8.69 -4.59 -18.12
N THR A 86 9.07 -3.92 -17.04
CA THR A 86 9.67 -4.53 -15.86
C THR A 86 8.63 -4.67 -14.76
N SER A 87 8.67 -5.82 -14.07
CA SER A 87 7.78 -6.10 -12.93
C SER A 87 8.43 -5.64 -11.63
N TYR A 88 7.62 -5.04 -10.77
CA TYR A 88 8.01 -4.57 -9.43
C TYR A 88 6.94 -5.00 -8.42
N LYS A 89 7.17 -4.72 -7.14
CA LYS A 89 6.14 -4.79 -6.11
C LYS A 89 6.06 -3.49 -5.35
N LEU A 90 4.84 -3.03 -5.08
CA LEU A 90 4.58 -1.95 -4.14
C LEU A 90 4.31 -2.59 -2.78
N ALA A 91 5.03 -2.18 -1.75
CA ALA A 91 4.89 -2.73 -0.41
C ALA A 91 4.60 -1.64 0.62
N VAL A 92 3.74 -1.95 1.58
CA VAL A 92 3.63 -1.25 2.86
C VAL A 92 4.33 -2.12 3.89
N VAL A 93 5.25 -1.53 4.65
CA VAL A 93 6.09 -2.23 5.62
C VAL A 93 5.88 -1.62 6.99
N CYS A 94 5.65 -2.47 7.99
CA CYS A 94 5.45 -2.12 9.38
C CYS A 94 6.64 -2.65 10.20
N GLU A 95 7.39 -1.73 10.79
CA GLU A 95 8.68 -1.99 11.47
C GLU A 95 8.82 -1.16 12.74
N GLY A 96 10.03 -1.03 13.28
CA GLY A 96 10.32 -0.10 14.39
C GLY A 96 9.62 -0.48 15.70
N GLY A 97 9.52 -1.78 16.00
CA GLY A 97 8.81 -2.29 17.18
C GLY A 97 7.32 -2.54 16.94
N TYR A 98 6.86 -2.51 15.69
CA TYR A 98 5.54 -3.02 15.31
C TYR A 98 5.47 -4.55 15.49
N SER A 99 4.35 -5.02 16.04
CA SER A 99 3.96 -6.42 16.09
C SER A 99 2.47 -6.53 15.83
N PHE A 100 2.07 -7.45 14.96
CA PHE A 100 0.67 -7.70 14.68
C PHE A 100 -0.05 -8.26 15.92
N SER A 101 -1.24 -7.74 16.18
CA SER A 101 -2.24 -8.28 17.12
C SER A 101 -3.63 -8.08 16.53
N GLU A 102 -4.55 -9.03 16.73
CA GLU A 102 -5.95 -8.86 16.30
C GLU A 102 -6.62 -7.64 16.92
N SER A 103 -6.21 -7.25 18.13
CA SER A 103 -6.70 -6.05 18.82
C SER A 103 -5.97 -4.76 18.45
N ALA A 104 -4.85 -4.86 17.74
CA ALA A 104 -4.01 -3.70 17.37
C ALA A 104 -3.14 -4.01 16.13
N TYR A 105 -3.54 -3.52 14.96
CA TYR A 105 -2.82 -3.78 13.72
C TYR A 105 -2.93 -2.64 12.69
N VAL A 106 -2.01 -2.65 11.74
CA VAL A 106 -2.08 -1.87 10.51
C VAL A 106 -2.38 -2.82 9.35
N GLY A 107 -3.19 -2.38 8.40
CA GLY A 107 -3.42 -3.08 7.14
C GLY A 107 -3.69 -2.12 6.01
N VAL A 108 -3.73 -2.65 4.79
CA VAL A 108 -4.07 -1.90 3.58
C VAL A 108 -5.43 -2.38 3.10
N CYS A 109 -6.31 -1.43 2.80
CA CYS A 109 -7.64 -1.73 2.33
C CYS A 109 -7.58 -2.32 0.92
N LEU A 110 -8.54 -3.17 0.58
CA LEU A 110 -8.65 -3.73 -0.76
C LEU A 110 -9.57 -2.83 -1.60
N ASP A 111 -9.26 -2.66 -2.88
CA ASP A 111 -10.05 -1.83 -3.84
C ASP A 111 -11.51 -2.33 -4.04
N TRP A 112 -11.86 -3.45 -3.40
CA TRP A 112 -13.21 -4.02 -3.40
C TRP A 112 -14.15 -3.41 -2.36
N ASP A 113 -13.71 -2.39 -1.61
CA ASP A 113 -14.61 -1.62 -0.75
C ASP A 113 -15.54 -0.70 -1.57
N ASN A 114 -16.72 -1.26 -1.88
CA ASN A 114 -17.97 -0.62 -2.32
C ASN A 114 -17.93 0.30 -3.56
N ARG A 115 -18.25 -0.27 -4.73
CA ARG A 115 -18.90 0.49 -5.81
C ARG A 115 -20.39 0.62 -5.51
N LYS A 116 -20.94 1.83 -5.57
CA LYS A 116 -22.34 2.18 -5.29
C LYS A 116 -23.36 1.55 -6.27
N SER A 117 -22.91 0.88 -7.33
CA SER A 117 -23.75 0.28 -8.37
C SER A 117 -23.20 -1.07 -8.83
N SER A 118 -24.11 -1.99 -9.14
CA SER A 118 -23.81 -3.29 -9.73
C SER A 118 -23.32 -3.11 -11.16
N VAL A 119 -22.05 -3.46 -11.41
CA VAL A 119 -21.47 -3.56 -12.74
C VAL A 119 -21.38 -5.04 -13.10
N GLY A 120 -21.78 -5.40 -14.31
CA GLY A 120 -21.61 -6.75 -14.82
C GLY A 120 -20.14 -6.98 -15.15
N TYR A 121 -19.57 -8.08 -14.68
CA TYR A 121 -18.19 -8.47 -14.97
C TYR A 121 -18.15 -9.87 -15.57
N SER A 122 -17.36 -10.03 -16.63
CA SER A 122 -16.68 -11.29 -16.93
C SER A 122 -15.50 -11.41 -15.95
N PRO A 123 -15.23 -12.55 -15.32
CA PRO A 123 -14.10 -12.70 -14.42
C PRO A 123 -12.79 -12.45 -15.20
N SER A 124 -12.03 -11.46 -14.75
CA SER A 124 -10.63 -11.30 -15.12
C SER A 124 -9.81 -12.05 -14.07
N THR A 125 -9.10 -13.10 -14.48
CA THR A 125 -8.23 -13.92 -13.60
C THR A 125 -6.95 -13.19 -13.19
N SER A 126 -6.83 -11.90 -13.50
CA SER A 126 -5.57 -11.18 -13.43
C SER A 126 -5.20 -10.66 -12.03
N TYR A 127 -6.17 -10.45 -11.12
CA TYR A 127 -5.89 -9.95 -9.75
C TYR A 127 -6.98 -10.38 -8.77
N GLU A 128 -6.65 -11.27 -7.82
CA GLU A 128 -7.65 -11.83 -6.89
C GLU A 128 -8.09 -10.85 -5.79
N GLN A 129 -7.37 -9.76 -5.53
CA GLN A 129 -7.73 -8.66 -4.61
C GLN A 129 -6.63 -7.56 -4.63
N PRO A 130 -6.72 -6.50 -5.48
CA PRO A 130 -5.68 -5.47 -5.49
C PRO A 130 -5.74 -4.62 -4.21
N LEU A 131 -4.56 -4.24 -3.72
CA LEU A 131 -4.43 -3.28 -2.63
C LEU A 131 -4.82 -1.89 -3.15
N ASP A 132 -5.57 -1.15 -2.37
CA ASP A 132 -5.96 0.22 -2.66
C ASP A 132 -4.77 1.17 -2.40
N ILE A 133 -3.95 1.37 -3.44
CA ILE A 133 -2.75 2.20 -3.42
C ILE A 133 -2.76 3.12 -4.64
N GLU A 134 -2.80 4.43 -4.41
CA GLU A 134 -2.57 5.40 -5.49
C GLU A 134 -1.06 5.57 -5.75
N VAL A 135 -0.68 5.52 -7.02
CA VAL A 135 0.70 5.74 -7.48
C VAL A 135 0.80 7.13 -8.08
N TRP A 136 1.68 7.97 -7.54
CA TRP A 136 1.85 9.34 -8.00
C TRP A 136 3.15 9.46 -8.80
N GLU A 137 3.03 9.90 -10.05
CA GLU A 137 4.13 9.98 -11.01
C GLU A 137 4.41 11.42 -11.45
N ARG A 138 5.67 11.72 -11.78
CA ARG A 138 6.02 12.95 -12.49
C ARG A 138 6.08 12.66 -13.98
N ARG A 139 5.26 13.34 -14.77
CA ARG A 139 5.38 13.35 -16.23
C ARG A 139 6.31 14.48 -16.64
N ILE A 140 7.30 14.17 -17.46
CA ILE A 140 8.07 15.18 -18.18
C ILE A 140 7.35 15.33 -19.51
N ASN A 141 6.66 16.46 -19.68
CA ASN A 141 6.07 16.85 -20.96
C ASN A 141 7.13 17.46 -21.88
#